data_AF-A0A1X2IFG2-F1
#
_entry.id   AF-A0A1X2IFG2-F1
#
_cell.length_a   1.000
_cell.length_b   1.000
_cell.length_c   1.000
_cell.angle_alpha   90.00
_cell.angle_beta   90.00
_cell.angle_gamma   90.00
#
_symmetry.space_group_name_H-M   'P 1'
#
loop_
_entity.id
_entity.type
_entity.pdbx_description
1 polymer ?
#
loop_
_entity_poly.entity_id
_entity_poly.type
_entity_poly.pdbx_seq_one_letter_code
_entity_poly.pdbx_strand_id
1 'polypeptide(L)'
;MPPKESFVPRSQWPFEEVLSDEYTRTLEVTQVYVTNVEPRYTNQLLKFTQKHLPPLQNLEHCKRIKRSKLPESGELVLTSILCACDHMDITTLKELATKHEIILDPRPVGVPRYAPKNKKQFEEWNPVWPVTYREDPRQDPKWTQLDLDTVESHMRQLMTLSMKTNNDNDNDDDDVDNSNVKAVDGSLEVYAKIVDPKTNTVLAEAKDTRHLGHPLHHAIMNCVDIIASRERQNKQQQQQQQQVEGPKRKHDDDDDDSPGSYLCSGYDVYVTHEPCAMCAMALVHSRISRVFYSIPTETGCLGTIYKIHSHSSLNHHYKAFKNVLLNDPVRTPYLEFPDPLDA
;
A
#
# COMPACT_ATOMS: atom_id res chain seq x y z
N MET A 1 30.48 -6.65 -19.27
CA MET A 1 29.64 -6.36 -18.10
C MET A 1 28.49 -5.50 -18.58
N PRO A 2 27.22 -5.89 -18.38
CA PRO A 2 26.12 -4.96 -18.66
C PRO A 2 26.30 -3.72 -17.77
N PRO A 3 25.95 -2.52 -18.26
CA PRO A 3 26.01 -1.32 -17.44
C PRO A 3 25.14 -1.54 -16.19
N LYS A 4 25.65 -1.15 -15.02
CA LYS A 4 24.82 -1.09 -13.81
C LYS A 4 23.65 -0.17 -14.14
N GLU A 5 22.44 -0.72 -14.19
CA GLU A 5 21.22 0.07 -14.34
C GLU A 5 21.22 1.16 -13.26
N SER A 6 21.26 2.40 -13.71
CA SER A 6 21.16 3.56 -12.83
C SER A 6 19.70 3.76 -12.49
N PHE A 7 19.33 3.44 -11.25
CA PHE A 7 17.99 3.72 -10.75
C PHE A 7 17.77 5.22 -10.57
N VAL A 8 16.58 5.69 -10.93
CA VAL A 8 16.13 7.06 -10.76
C VAL A 8 15.70 7.27 -9.29
N PRO A 9 16.24 8.30 -8.61
CA PRO A 9 15.88 8.57 -7.21
C PRO A 9 14.40 8.97 -7.10
N ARG A 10 13.78 8.63 -5.96
CA ARG A 10 12.35 8.86 -5.71
C ARG A 10 11.88 10.30 -5.90
N SER A 11 12.75 11.27 -5.63
CA SER A 11 12.47 12.70 -5.82
C SER A 11 12.34 13.13 -7.29
N GLN A 12 12.73 12.26 -8.23
CA GLN A 12 12.68 12.52 -9.67
C GLN A 12 11.60 11.69 -10.38
N TRP A 13 10.79 10.92 -9.66
CA TRP A 13 9.69 10.17 -10.29
C TRP A 13 8.61 11.14 -10.78
N PRO A 14 8.01 10.91 -11.96
CA PRO A 14 6.96 11.75 -12.53
C PRO A 14 5.57 11.48 -11.91
N PHE A 15 5.52 10.72 -10.82
CA PHE A 15 4.32 10.32 -10.08
C PHE A 15 4.67 10.12 -8.60
N GLU A 16 3.64 10.06 -7.75
CA GLU A 16 3.79 9.90 -6.31
C GLU A 16 3.28 8.54 -5.85
N GLU A 17 4.06 7.81 -5.05
CA GLU A 17 3.57 6.59 -4.41
C GLU A 17 2.62 6.94 -3.27
N VAL A 18 1.44 6.29 -3.25
CA VAL A 18 0.49 6.43 -2.15
C VAL A 18 0.87 5.49 -1.02
N LEU A 19 1.54 6.05 -0.02
CA LEU A 19 1.96 5.34 1.18
C LEU A 19 0.79 5.17 2.18
N SER A 20 0.84 4.07 2.93
CA SER A 20 -0.03 3.84 4.09
C SER A 20 0.00 5.01 5.07
N ASP A 21 -1.10 5.23 5.80
CA ASP A 21 -1.20 6.26 6.84
C ASP A 21 -0.16 6.09 7.95
N GLU A 22 0.39 4.88 8.11
CA GLU A 22 1.49 4.62 9.03
C GLU A 22 2.75 5.48 8.74
N TYR A 23 2.98 5.85 7.47
CA TYR A 23 4.13 6.68 7.06
C TYR A 23 3.93 8.17 7.36
N THR A 24 2.68 8.63 7.47
CA THR A 24 2.34 10.03 7.76
C THR A 24 1.87 10.25 9.19
N ARG A 25 1.76 9.17 9.98
CA ARG A 25 1.36 9.22 11.39
C ARG A 25 2.26 10.16 12.18
N THR A 26 1.65 10.98 13.04
CA THR A 26 2.31 11.84 14.03
C THR A 26 2.68 11.06 15.29
N LEU A 27 3.55 11.61 16.13
CA LEU A 27 3.88 10.97 17.40
C LEU A 27 2.62 10.81 18.28
N GLU A 28 2.27 9.56 18.58
CA GLU A 28 1.33 9.20 19.64
C GLU A 28 2.09 8.51 20.78
N VAL A 29 1.75 8.85 22.01
CA VAL A 29 2.36 8.25 23.20
C VAL A 29 1.39 7.30 23.90
N THR A 30 1.93 6.20 24.42
CA THR A 30 1.23 5.31 25.36
C THR A 30 1.96 5.29 26.70
N GLN A 31 1.24 5.06 27.78
CA GLN A 31 1.80 5.09 29.13
C GLN A 31 2.36 3.72 29.52
N VAL A 32 3.61 3.72 29.98
CA VAL A 32 4.26 2.52 30.53
C VAL A 32 4.84 2.82 31.90
N TYR A 33 4.91 1.80 32.75
CA TYR A 33 5.68 1.89 33.98
C TYR A 33 7.16 1.70 33.70
N VAL A 34 7.98 2.59 34.23
CA VAL A 34 9.44 2.50 34.18
C VAL A 34 10.02 2.55 35.59
N THR A 35 11.18 1.94 35.78
CA THR A 35 11.99 2.09 36.99
C THR A 35 13.40 2.51 36.61
N ASN A 36 14.08 3.23 37.50
CA ASN A 36 15.53 3.34 37.42
C ASN A 36 16.16 2.03 37.94
N VAL A 37 17.31 1.66 37.39
CA VAL A 37 18.06 0.46 37.77
C VAL A 37 19.55 0.74 37.69
N GLU A 38 20.31 0.30 38.68
CA GLU A 38 21.77 0.39 38.62
C GLU A 38 22.33 -0.65 37.63
N PRO A 39 23.44 -0.34 36.92
CA PRO A 39 24.04 -1.25 35.94
C PRO A 39 24.20 -2.70 36.42
N ARG A 40 24.63 -2.92 37.67
CA ARG A 40 24.84 -4.25 38.27
C ARG A 40 23.56 -5.10 38.40
N TYR A 41 22.39 -4.48 38.55
CA TYR A 41 21.11 -5.19 38.75
C TYR A 41 20.30 -5.34 37.45
N THR A 42 20.77 -4.76 36.34
CA THR A 42 20.07 -4.76 35.05
C THR A 42 19.66 -6.16 34.58
N ASN A 43 20.57 -7.14 34.65
CA ASN A 43 20.29 -8.51 34.19
C ASN A 43 19.24 -9.21 35.06
N GLN A 44 19.24 -8.96 36.37
CA GLN A 44 18.24 -9.51 37.29
C GLN A 44 16.86 -8.92 36.98
N LEU A 45 16.79 -7.60 36.77
CA LEU A 45 15.56 -6.92 36.39
C LEU A 45 15.03 -7.44 35.05
N LEU A 46 15.86 -7.59 34.03
CA LEU A 46 15.44 -8.09 32.72
C LEU A 46 14.83 -9.50 32.82
N LYS A 47 15.48 -10.41 33.57
CA LYS A 47 14.95 -11.76 33.83
C LYS A 47 13.60 -11.72 34.55
N PHE A 48 13.46 -10.84 35.55
CA PHE A 48 12.20 -10.63 36.25
C PHE A 48 11.10 -10.14 35.28
N THR A 49 11.37 -9.10 34.49
CA THR A 49 10.38 -8.57 33.54
C THR A 49 9.96 -9.61 32.50
N GLN A 50 10.89 -10.42 32.01
CA GLN A 50 10.58 -11.45 31.01
C GLN A 50 9.74 -12.60 31.57
N LYS A 51 9.96 -12.98 32.83
CA LYS A 51 9.31 -14.15 33.44
C LYS A 51 8.00 -13.83 34.15
N HIS A 52 7.87 -12.62 34.69
CA HIS A 52 6.81 -12.30 35.64
C HIS A 52 5.92 -11.14 35.21
N LEU A 53 6.34 -10.29 34.27
CA LEU A 53 5.53 -9.16 33.81
C LEU A 53 4.87 -9.44 32.45
N PRO A 54 3.75 -8.77 32.15
CA PRO A 54 3.15 -8.80 30.83
C PRO A 54 4.17 -8.43 29.74
N PRO A 55 4.17 -9.12 28.59
CA PRO A 55 5.02 -8.77 27.47
C PRO A 55 4.68 -7.37 26.96
N LEU A 56 5.66 -6.69 26.36
CA LEU A 56 5.49 -5.38 25.73
C LEU A 56 4.86 -5.53 24.35
N GLN A 57 3.65 -6.08 24.28
CA GLN A 57 2.93 -6.30 23.03
C GLN A 57 2.71 -4.95 22.32
N ASN A 58 3.04 -4.90 21.02
CA ASN A 58 2.99 -3.69 20.19
C ASN A 58 3.99 -2.58 20.59
N LEU A 59 4.95 -2.87 21.46
CA LEU A 59 6.03 -1.97 21.90
C LEU A 59 7.42 -2.58 21.71
N GLU A 60 7.55 -3.56 20.82
CA GLU A 60 8.79 -4.28 20.54
C GLU A 60 9.87 -3.36 19.92
N HIS A 61 9.45 -2.25 19.30
CA HIS A 61 10.35 -1.22 18.78
C HIS A 61 10.99 -0.37 19.88
N CYS A 62 10.36 -0.22 21.04
CA CYS A 62 10.91 0.54 22.16
C CYS A 62 12.07 -0.23 22.80
N LYS A 63 13.24 0.40 22.90
CA LYS A 63 14.36 -0.21 23.64
C LYS A 63 13.96 -0.31 25.10
N ARG A 64 14.02 -1.53 25.65
CA ARG A 64 13.62 -1.77 27.05
C ARG A 64 14.43 -0.94 28.04
N ILE A 65 15.70 -0.65 27.76
CA ILE A 65 16.57 0.17 28.60
C ILE A 65 16.93 1.48 27.88
N LYS A 66 16.65 2.60 28.53
CA LYS A 66 17.12 3.94 28.19
C LYS A 66 18.34 4.25 29.06
N ARG A 67 19.41 4.73 28.43
CA ARG A 67 20.57 5.30 29.12
C ARG A 67 20.44 6.82 29.12
N SER A 68 20.54 7.44 30.28
CA SER A 68 20.55 8.89 30.42
C SER A 68 21.65 9.32 31.39
N LYS A 69 22.05 10.59 31.30
CA LYS A 69 22.91 11.23 32.30
C LYS A 69 22.07 12.20 33.10
N LEU A 70 22.23 12.19 34.42
CA LEU A 70 21.59 13.22 35.26
C LEU A 70 22.16 14.61 34.89
N PRO A 71 21.32 15.64 34.72
CA PRO A 71 21.78 16.97 34.31
C PRO A 71 22.81 17.58 35.27
N GLU A 72 22.68 17.29 36.58
CA GLU A 72 23.49 17.93 37.63
C GLU A 72 24.78 17.17 37.94
N SER A 73 24.74 15.84 38.02
CA SER A 73 25.90 15.01 38.43
C SER A 73 26.65 14.40 37.25
N GLY A 74 26.06 14.36 36.05
CA GLY A 74 26.59 13.60 34.91
C GLY A 74 26.58 12.08 35.09
N GLU A 75 26.03 11.59 36.19
CA GLU A 75 25.97 10.17 36.53
C GLU A 75 25.07 9.41 35.57
N LEU A 76 25.52 8.21 35.20
CA LEU A 76 24.79 7.30 34.33
C LEU A 76 23.60 6.68 35.07
N VAL A 77 22.40 6.99 34.60
CA VAL A 77 21.16 6.36 35.05
C VAL A 77 20.61 5.47 33.94
N LEU A 78 20.29 4.23 34.29
CA LEU A 78 19.55 3.34 33.40
C LEU A 78 18.10 3.33 33.83
N THR A 79 17.19 3.53 32.88
CA THR A 79 15.75 3.44 33.10
C THR A 79 15.19 2.32 32.26
N SER A 80 14.47 1.37 32.88
CA SER A 80 13.91 0.20 32.20
C SER A 80 12.40 0.28 32.12
N ILE A 81 11.82 -0.05 30.97
CA ILE A 81 10.39 -0.33 30.82
C ILE A 81 10.06 -1.66 31.52
N LEU A 82 9.00 -1.63 32.32
CA LEU A 82 8.45 -2.78 33.04
C LEU A 82 7.32 -3.42 32.22
N CYS A 83 6.17 -2.75 32.17
CA CYS A 83 4.97 -3.13 31.42
C CYS A 83 4.14 -1.88 31.09
N ALA A 84 3.12 -2.01 30.24
CA ALA A 84 2.22 -0.90 29.95
C ALA A 84 1.17 -0.72 31.06
N CYS A 85 0.72 0.52 31.27
CA CYS A 85 -0.10 0.90 32.41
C CYS A 85 -1.53 0.34 32.39
N ASP A 86 -2.01 -0.10 31.22
CA ASP A 86 -3.32 -0.73 31.02
C ASP A 86 -3.33 -2.24 31.31
N HIS A 87 -2.16 -2.89 31.36
CA HIS A 87 -2.06 -4.33 31.60
C HIS A 87 -1.93 -4.73 33.08
N MET A 88 -1.44 -3.83 33.94
CA MET A 88 -1.20 -4.12 35.36
C MET A 88 -1.19 -2.82 36.14
N ASP A 89 -1.84 -2.78 37.31
CA ASP A 89 -1.78 -1.61 38.18
C ASP A 89 -0.44 -1.51 38.93
N ILE A 90 -0.11 -0.29 39.38
CA ILE A 90 1.15 -0.01 40.08
C ILE A 90 1.30 -0.72 41.43
N THR A 91 0.20 -1.02 42.12
CA THR A 91 0.22 -1.67 43.45
C THR A 91 0.58 -3.14 43.29
N THR A 92 -0.12 -3.85 42.40
CA THR A 92 0.17 -5.24 42.01
C THR A 92 1.60 -5.39 41.51
N LEU A 93 2.08 -4.44 40.70
CA LEU A 93 3.46 -4.42 40.21
C LEU A 93 4.48 -4.35 41.36
N LYS A 94 4.25 -3.48 42.35
CA LYS A 94 5.12 -3.34 43.53
C LYS A 94 5.09 -4.60 44.39
N GLU A 95 3.92 -5.16 44.67
CA GLU A 95 3.77 -6.39 45.45
C GLU A 95 4.50 -7.58 44.80
N LEU A 96 4.36 -7.74 43.48
CA LEU A 96 5.04 -8.77 42.72
C LEU A 96 6.55 -8.61 42.78
N ALA A 97 7.05 -7.39 42.68
CA ALA A 97 8.48 -7.12 42.78
C ALA A 97 9.03 -7.45 44.18
N THR A 98 8.31 -7.08 45.25
CA THR A 98 8.68 -7.44 46.63
C THR A 98 8.76 -8.95 46.82
N LYS A 99 7.81 -9.72 46.28
CA LYS A 99 7.82 -11.19 46.34
C LYS A 99 9.06 -11.82 45.68
N HIS A 100 9.63 -11.14 44.70
CA HIS A 100 10.82 -11.57 43.96
C HIS A 100 12.11 -10.85 44.39
N GLU A 101 12.07 -10.12 45.51
CA GLU A 101 13.21 -9.38 46.06
C GLU A 101 13.81 -8.37 45.06
N ILE A 102 12.96 -7.80 44.20
CA ILE A 102 13.33 -6.75 43.24
C ILE A 102 12.91 -5.39 43.80
N ILE A 103 13.87 -4.49 43.92
CA ILE A 103 13.60 -3.09 44.27
C ILE A 103 13.15 -2.36 43.01
N LEU A 104 11.90 -1.88 43.00
CA LEU A 104 11.35 -1.05 41.94
C LEU A 104 10.86 0.28 42.50
N ASP A 105 11.05 1.33 41.74
CA ASP A 105 10.36 2.62 41.91
C ASP A 105 9.58 2.93 40.62
N PRO A 106 8.45 2.23 40.39
CA PRO A 106 7.71 2.35 39.15
C PRO A 106 7.03 3.73 39.05
N ARG A 107 7.21 4.39 37.92
CA ARG A 107 6.55 5.65 37.57
C ARG A 107 6.02 5.60 36.13
N PRO A 108 4.88 6.23 35.84
CA PRO A 108 4.35 6.29 34.48
C PRO A 108 5.19 7.23 33.61
N VAL A 109 5.49 6.80 32.38
CA VAL A 109 6.16 7.60 31.35
C VAL A 109 5.51 7.33 29.99
N GLY A 110 5.35 8.38 29.19
CA GLY A 110 4.91 8.25 27.79
C GLY A 110 6.04 7.76 26.90
N VAL A 111 5.79 6.70 26.12
CA VAL A 111 6.68 6.19 25.07
C VAL A 111 5.98 6.18 23.72
N PRO A 112 6.70 6.26 22.59
CA PRO A 112 6.09 6.17 21.26
C PRO A 112 5.26 4.90 21.11
N ARG A 113 3.97 5.06 20.85
CA ARG A 113 2.99 3.97 20.73
C ARG A 113 3.28 3.06 19.55
N TYR A 114 3.86 3.61 18.47
CA TYR A 114 4.11 2.89 17.23
C TYR A 114 5.59 2.92 16.85
N ALA A 115 6.00 1.91 16.08
CA ALA A 115 7.33 1.87 15.47
C ALA A 115 7.44 2.92 14.35
N PRO A 116 8.54 3.69 14.27
CA PRO A 116 8.75 4.62 13.17
C PRO A 116 8.90 3.87 11.85
N LYS A 117 8.23 4.36 10.80
CA LYS A 117 8.27 3.80 9.43
C LYS A 117 9.26 4.49 8.52
N ASN A 118 9.69 5.70 8.86
CA ASN A 118 10.67 6.46 8.09
C ASN A 118 11.62 7.25 9.00
N LYS A 119 12.69 7.77 8.39
CA LYS A 119 13.74 8.52 9.09
C LYS A 119 13.20 9.75 9.84
N LYS A 120 12.25 10.48 9.25
CA LYS A 120 11.63 11.66 9.87
C LYS A 120 10.92 11.28 11.17
N GLN A 121 10.08 10.25 11.16
CA GLN A 121 9.43 9.73 12.36
C GLN A 121 10.46 9.25 13.39
N PHE A 122 11.51 8.54 12.96
CA PHE A 122 12.56 8.10 13.87
C PHE A 122 13.26 9.27 14.59
N GLU A 123 13.64 10.31 13.85
CA GLU A 123 14.31 11.50 14.39
C GLU A 123 13.41 12.26 15.39
N GLU A 124 12.11 12.30 15.12
CA GLU A 124 11.11 12.94 16.00
C GLU A 124 10.80 12.09 17.24
N TRP A 125 10.69 10.77 17.11
CA TRP A 125 10.16 9.89 18.16
C TRP A 125 11.24 9.35 19.10
N ASN A 126 12.46 9.14 18.60
CA ASN A 126 13.59 8.60 19.38
C ASN A 126 14.01 9.48 20.58
N PRO A 127 13.94 10.82 20.54
CA PRO A 127 14.16 11.67 21.71
C PRO A 127 13.18 11.42 22.87
N VAL A 128 11.93 11.06 22.58
CA VAL A 128 10.91 10.76 23.61
C VAL A 128 11.30 9.49 24.36
N TRP A 129 11.48 8.40 23.63
CA TRP A 129 12.06 7.17 24.15
C TRP A 129 12.90 6.50 23.07
N PRO A 130 14.07 5.90 23.41
CA PRO A 130 14.88 5.24 22.41
C PRO A 130 14.11 4.12 21.70
N VAL A 131 13.99 4.22 20.38
CA VAL A 131 13.32 3.23 19.54
C VAL A 131 14.30 2.59 18.57
N THR A 132 13.91 1.45 18.00
CA THR A 132 14.63 0.80 16.91
C THR A 132 14.00 1.21 15.59
N TYR A 133 14.82 1.69 14.67
CA TYR A 133 14.44 1.95 13.29
C TYR A 133 15.42 1.19 12.39
N ARG A 134 14.87 0.47 11.40
CA ARG A 134 15.63 -0.18 10.34
C ARG A 134 14.95 0.16 9.04
N GLU A 135 15.66 0.88 8.20
CA GLU A 135 15.23 1.12 6.82
C GLU A 135 15.35 -0.19 6.05
N ASP A 136 14.27 -0.63 5.39
CA ASP A 136 14.30 -1.80 4.52
C ASP A 136 14.41 -1.35 3.05
N PRO A 137 15.62 -1.35 2.47
CA PRO A 137 15.84 -0.88 1.11
C PRO A 137 15.22 -1.78 0.03
N ARG A 138 14.61 -2.91 0.39
CA ARG A 138 13.88 -3.79 -0.53
C ARG A 138 12.44 -3.33 -0.75
N GLN A 139 11.91 -2.48 0.13
CA GLN A 139 10.52 -2.03 0.04
C GLN A 139 10.34 -0.94 -1.02
N ASP A 140 11.35 -0.10 -1.24
CA ASP A 140 11.27 0.95 -2.24
C ASP A 140 11.33 0.35 -3.66
N PRO A 141 10.32 0.65 -4.52
CA PRO A 141 10.38 0.24 -5.91
C PRO A 141 11.54 0.95 -6.60
N LYS A 142 12.33 0.18 -7.35
CA LYS A 142 13.47 0.68 -8.11
C LYS A 142 13.05 0.87 -9.55
N TRP A 143 13.21 2.10 -10.04
CA TRP A 143 12.78 2.49 -11.38
C TRP A 143 13.99 2.90 -12.20
N THR A 144 14.14 2.33 -13.39
CA THR A 144 15.02 2.85 -14.43
C THR A 144 14.28 3.92 -15.24
N GLN A 145 15.01 4.70 -16.05
CA GLN A 145 14.34 5.65 -16.95
C GLN A 145 13.38 4.95 -17.92
N LEU A 146 13.77 3.77 -18.42
CA LEU A 146 12.94 2.96 -19.31
C LEU A 146 11.61 2.53 -18.65
N ASP A 147 11.65 2.20 -17.36
CA ASP A 147 10.43 1.85 -16.63
C ASP A 147 9.49 3.06 -16.50
N LEU A 148 10.05 4.25 -16.24
CA LEU A 148 9.27 5.50 -16.15
C LEU A 148 8.65 5.85 -17.51
N ASP A 149 9.43 5.76 -18.59
CA ASP A 149 8.96 6.00 -19.96
C ASP A 149 7.85 4.98 -20.35
N THR A 150 7.97 3.74 -19.87
CA THR A 150 6.95 2.69 -20.09
C THR A 150 5.64 3.01 -19.37
N VAL A 151 5.71 3.42 -18.11
CA VAL A 151 4.53 3.85 -17.33
C VAL A 151 3.84 5.03 -18.01
N GLU A 152 4.64 6.03 -18.42
CA GLU A 152 4.15 7.20 -19.15
C GLU A 152 3.48 6.80 -20.48
N SER A 153 4.11 5.94 -21.26
CA SER A 153 3.60 5.48 -22.55
C SER A 153 2.24 4.78 -22.41
N HIS A 154 2.12 3.84 -21.46
CA HIS A 154 0.85 3.15 -21.22
C HIS A 154 -0.26 4.08 -20.80
N MET A 155 0.03 5.01 -19.87
CA MET A 155 -0.97 5.97 -19.41
C MET A 155 -1.38 6.95 -20.51
N ARG A 156 -0.43 7.44 -21.32
CA ARG A 156 -0.69 8.37 -22.42
C ARG A 156 -1.56 7.71 -23.50
N GLN A 157 -1.27 6.46 -23.85
CA GLN A 157 -2.13 5.68 -24.74
C GLN A 157 -3.55 5.61 -24.18
N LEU A 158 -3.71 5.23 -22.91
CA LEU A 158 -5.01 5.06 -22.27
C LEU A 158 -5.83 6.38 -22.24
N MET A 159 -5.18 7.51 -21.95
CA MET A 159 -5.82 8.83 -21.96
C MET A 159 -6.19 9.30 -23.38
N THR A 160 -5.38 8.98 -24.38
CA THR A 160 -5.67 9.33 -25.78
C THR A 160 -6.92 8.59 -26.30
N LEU A 161 -7.19 7.37 -25.83
CA LEU A 161 -8.44 6.66 -26.16
C LEU A 161 -9.69 7.41 -25.65
N SER A 162 -9.62 8.01 -24.46
CA SER A 162 -10.69 8.86 -23.94
C SER A 162 -10.93 10.09 -24.82
N MET A 163 -9.88 10.71 -25.34
CA MET A 163 -10.03 11.90 -26.19
C MET A 163 -10.66 11.60 -27.54
N LYS A 164 -10.31 10.46 -28.16
CA LYS A 164 -10.89 10.07 -29.46
C LYS A 164 -12.38 9.78 -29.36
N THR A 165 -12.80 9.11 -28.29
CA THR A 165 -14.22 8.76 -28.10
C THR A 165 -15.08 10.01 -27.91
N ASN A 166 -14.55 11.06 -27.26
CA ASN A 166 -15.23 12.36 -27.18
C ASN A 166 -15.37 13.03 -28.56
N ASN A 167 -14.30 13.07 -29.37
CA ASN A 167 -14.33 13.74 -30.67
C ASN A 167 -15.16 13.01 -31.74
N ASP A 168 -15.29 11.69 -31.66
CA ASP A 168 -16.10 10.92 -32.62
C ASP A 168 -17.61 11.13 -32.40
N ASN A 169 -18.03 11.58 -31.21
CA ASN A 169 -19.42 11.96 -30.93
C ASN A 169 -19.79 13.38 -31.44
N ASP A 170 -18.81 14.20 -31.83
CA ASP A 170 -19.03 15.59 -32.29
C ASP A 170 -19.20 15.71 -33.82
N ASN A 171 -19.19 14.61 -34.58
CA ASN A 171 -19.27 14.65 -36.06
C ASN A 171 -20.67 14.37 -36.66
N ASP A 172 -21.72 14.31 -35.85
CA ASP A 172 -23.12 14.27 -36.30
C ASP A 172 -23.89 15.51 -35.80
N ASP A 173 -23.53 16.70 -36.31
CA ASP A 173 -24.47 17.77 -36.70
C ASP A 173 -23.70 19.04 -37.11
N ASP A 174 -23.90 19.48 -38.35
CA ASP A 174 -23.56 20.81 -38.84
C ASP A 174 -24.42 21.85 -38.11
N ASP A 175 -23.87 22.58 -37.13
CA ASP A 175 -24.20 24.01 -36.96
C ASP A 175 -23.33 24.77 -35.93
N VAL A 176 -23.19 26.05 -36.20
CA VAL A 176 -22.27 27.04 -35.62
C VAL A 176 -22.66 27.46 -34.20
N ASP A 177 -21.79 27.25 -33.20
CA ASP A 177 -21.28 28.31 -32.29
C ASP A 177 -20.17 27.76 -31.36
N ASN A 178 -19.06 28.48 -31.32
CA ASN A 178 -17.86 28.14 -30.59
C ASN A 178 -17.95 28.67 -29.16
N SER A 179 -18.59 27.92 -28.25
CA SER A 179 -18.43 28.10 -26.81
C SER A 179 -18.74 26.82 -26.04
N ASN A 180 -17.73 26.25 -25.36
CA ASN A 180 -17.86 25.19 -24.35
C ASN A 180 -18.89 24.09 -24.66
N VAL A 181 -18.57 23.19 -25.59
CA VAL A 181 -19.32 21.93 -25.74
C VAL A 181 -18.98 21.05 -24.54
N LYS A 182 -19.80 21.16 -23.49
CA LYS A 182 -19.88 20.18 -22.39
C LYS A 182 -20.31 18.85 -23.00
N ALA A 183 -19.67 17.76 -22.60
CA ALA A 183 -20.15 16.41 -22.84
C ALA A 183 -21.66 16.35 -22.53
N VAL A 184 -22.47 16.14 -23.57
CA VAL A 184 -23.94 16.24 -23.52
C VAL A 184 -24.60 15.01 -22.87
N ASP A 185 -23.81 14.03 -22.44
CA ASP A 185 -24.23 13.02 -21.48
C ASP A 185 -23.10 12.81 -20.47
N GLY A 186 -23.38 12.96 -19.18
CA GLY A 186 -22.41 12.94 -18.07
C GLY A 186 -21.72 11.59 -17.83
N SER A 187 -21.57 10.75 -18.87
CA SER A 187 -20.94 9.45 -18.78
C SER A 187 -19.42 9.61 -18.59
N LEU A 188 -18.97 9.39 -17.36
CA LEU A 188 -17.56 9.30 -16.99
C LEU A 188 -16.85 8.23 -17.83
N GLU A 189 -16.05 8.63 -18.82
CA GLU A 189 -15.25 7.69 -19.58
C GLU A 189 -13.99 7.27 -18.81
N VAL A 190 -14.16 6.29 -17.93
CA VAL A 190 -13.03 5.66 -17.23
C VAL A 190 -12.46 4.56 -18.12
N TYR A 191 -11.14 4.51 -18.26
CA TYR A 191 -10.44 3.46 -18.98
C TYR A 191 -9.43 2.79 -18.07
N ALA A 192 -9.23 1.49 -18.27
CA ALA A 192 -8.24 0.70 -17.55
C ALA A 192 -7.50 -0.25 -18.51
N LYS A 193 -6.26 -0.56 -18.16
CA LYS A 193 -5.39 -1.49 -18.87
C LYS A 193 -4.61 -2.32 -17.87
N ILE A 194 -4.54 -3.64 -18.07
CA ILE A 194 -3.72 -4.57 -17.28
C ILE A 194 -2.58 -5.07 -18.15
N VAL A 195 -1.35 -4.94 -17.65
CA VAL A 195 -0.11 -5.19 -18.40
C VAL A 195 0.77 -6.16 -17.62
N ASP A 196 1.40 -7.11 -18.30
CA ASP A 196 2.52 -7.86 -17.74
C ASP A 196 3.79 -7.01 -17.79
N PRO A 197 4.33 -6.55 -16.64
CA PRO A 197 5.51 -5.69 -16.64
C PRO A 197 6.79 -6.40 -17.09
N LYS A 198 6.84 -7.74 -17.08
CA LYS A 198 8.03 -8.49 -17.52
C LYS A 198 8.18 -8.49 -19.03
N THR A 199 7.05 -8.61 -19.73
CA THR A 199 6.99 -8.72 -21.19
C THR A 199 6.51 -7.44 -21.87
N ASN A 200 6.06 -6.47 -21.07
CA ASN A 200 5.40 -5.24 -21.53
C ASN A 200 4.16 -5.53 -22.41
N THR A 201 3.48 -6.66 -22.17
CA THR A 201 2.32 -7.08 -22.98
C THR A 201 1.02 -6.65 -22.34
N VAL A 202 0.12 -6.09 -23.15
CA VAL A 202 -1.22 -5.73 -22.71
C VAL A 202 -2.08 -6.99 -22.66
N LEU A 203 -2.59 -7.31 -21.48
CA LEU A 203 -3.40 -8.51 -21.25
C LEU A 203 -4.89 -8.20 -21.41
N ALA A 204 -5.32 -7.05 -20.92
CA ALA A 204 -6.68 -6.54 -21.06
C ALA A 204 -6.67 -5.01 -21.13
N GLU A 205 -7.59 -4.46 -21.91
CA GLU A 205 -7.90 -3.04 -21.97
C GLU A 205 -9.42 -2.91 -22.07
N ALA A 206 -10.02 -2.07 -21.24
CA ALA A 206 -11.47 -1.90 -21.19
C ALA A 206 -11.85 -0.49 -20.73
N LYS A 207 -13.07 -0.09 -21.10
CA LYS A 207 -13.71 1.15 -20.64
C LYS A 207 -14.84 0.86 -19.66
N ASP A 208 -15.30 1.90 -18.99
CA ASP A 208 -16.51 1.87 -18.19
C ASP A 208 -17.74 1.65 -19.10
N THR A 209 -18.59 0.71 -18.69
CA THR A 209 -19.80 0.35 -19.44
C THR A 209 -21.04 0.34 -18.56
N ARG A 210 -21.04 1.14 -17.47
CA ARG A 210 -22.22 1.28 -16.61
C ARG A 210 -23.47 1.75 -17.37
N HIS A 211 -23.28 2.62 -18.35
CA HIS A 211 -24.35 3.11 -19.24
C HIS A 211 -25.03 1.98 -20.04
N LEU A 212 -24.38 0.82 -20.20
CA LEU A 212 -24.97 -0.36 -20.86
C LEU A 212 -25.91 -1.18 -19.94
N GLY A 213 -26.21 -0.68 -18.73
CA GLY A 213 -27.29 -1.21 -17.89
C GLY A 213 -26.85 -1.98 -16.65
N HIS A 214 -25.55 -2.02 -16.32
CA HIS A 214 -25.09 -2.64 -15.07
C HIS A 214 -24.15 -1.72 -14.27
N PRO A 215 -24.55 -1.30 -13.05
CA PRO A 215 -23.84 -0.26 -12.29
C PRO A 215 -22.44 -0.67 -11.83
N LEU A 216 -22.10 -1.97 -11.84
CA LEU A 216 -20.77 -2.46 -11.44
C LEU A 216 -19.80 -2.68 -12.60
N HIS A 217 -20.19 -2.39 -13.85
CA HIS A 217 -19.32 -2.55 -15.02
C HIS A 217 -18.31 -1.41 -15.17
N HIS A 218 -17.48 -1.25 -14.14
CA HIS A 218 -16.35 -0.31 -14.15
C HIS A 218 -15.22 -0.85 -15.02
N ALA A 219 -14.40 0.04 -15.58
CA ALA A 219 -13.28 -0.33 -16.46
C ALA A 219 -12.36 -1.43 -15.86
N ILE A 220 -12.02 -1.33 -14.57
CA ILE A 220 -11.20 -2.33 -13.88
C ILE A 220 -11.89 -3.69 -13.81
N MET A 221 -13.19 -3.72 -13.48
CA MET A 221 -13.97 -4.96 -13.41
C MET A 221 -14.04 -5.63 -14.77
N ASN A 222 -14.24 -4.84 -15.82
CA ASN A 222 -14.26 -5.31 -17.20
C ASN A 222 -12.91 -5.91 -17.60
N CYS A 223 -11.78 -5.28 -17.23
CA CYS A 223 -10.45 -5.85 -17.46
C CYS A 223 -10.24 -7.18 -16.73
N VAL A 224 -10.64 -7.26 -15.46
CA VAL A 224 -10.52 -8.50 -14.66
C VAL A 224 -11.35 -9.63 -15.27
N ASP A 225 -12.57 -9.34 -15.75
CA ASP A 225 -13.41 -10.37 -16.39
C ASP A 225 -12.84 -10.83 -17.75
N ILE A 226 -12.23 -9.94 -18.55
CA ILE A 226 -11.52 -10.32 -19.78
C ILE A 226 -10.41 -11.34 -19.48
N ILE A 227 -9.59 -11.08 -18.46
CA ILE A 227 -8.51 -12.00 -18.05
C ILE A 227 -9.09 -13.31 -17.53
N ALA A 228 -10.07 -13.24 -16.63
CA ALA A 228 -10.70 -14.42 -16.06
C ALA A 228 -11.38 -15.30 -17.13
N SER A 229 -12.03 -14.70 -18.12
CA SER A 229 -12.63 -15.40 -19.26
C SER A 229 -11.56 -16.10 -20.11
N ARG A 230 -10.44 -15.43 -20.40
CA ARG A 230 -9.31 -16.03 -21.12
C ARG A 230 -8.70 -17.21 -20.36
N GLU A 231 -8.52 -17.08 -19.05
CA GLU A 231 -8.03 -18.19 -18.21
C GLU A 231 -8.98 -19.39 -18.22
N ARG A 232 -10.30 -19.16 -18.11
CA ARG A 232 -11.31 -20.23 -18.19
C ARG A 232 -11.25 -20.96 -19.53
N GLN A 233 -11.15 -20.21 -20.64
CA GLN A 233 -11.04 -20.79 -21.98
C GLN A 233 -9.76 -21.62 -22.15
N ASN A 234 -8.63 -21.11 -21.67
CA ASN A 234 -7.35 -21.83 -21.73
C ASN A 234 -7.41 -23.16 -20.95
N LYS A 235 -8.00 -23.16 -19.74
CA LYS A 235 -8.19 -24.38 -18.95
C LYS A 235 -9.09 -25.40 -19.63
N GLN A 236 -10.18 -24.95 -20.28
CA GLN A 236 -11.07 -25.84 -21.03
C GLN A 236 -10.37 -26.46 -22.25
N GLN A 237 -9.58 -25.68 -23.00
CA GLN A 237 -8.82 -26.19 -24.14
C GLN A 237 -7.75 -27.21 -23.72
N GLN A 238 -7.02 -26.96 -22.62
CA GLN A 238 -6.05 -27.90 -22.08
C GLN A 238 -6.70 -29.21 -21.64
N GLN A 239 -7.86 -29.15 -21.00
CA GLN A 239 -8.62 -30.35 -20.60
C GLN A 239 -9.10 -31.15 -21.83
N GLN A 240 -9.54 -30.49 -22.89
CA GLN A 240 -9.94 -31.16 -24.13
C GLN A 240 -8.76 -31.83 -24.84
N GLN A 241 -7.60 -31.17 -24.91
CA GLN A 241 -6.38 -31.75 -25.51
C GLN A 241 -5.89 -32.98 -24.74
N GLN A 242 -5.94 -32.97 -23.40
CA GLN A 242 -5.56 -34.12 -22.58
C GLN A 242 -6.51 -35.33 -22.74
N GLN A 243 -7.79 -35.10 -23.06
CA GLN A 243 -8.74 -36.18 -23.36
C GLN A 243 -8.47 -36.84 -24.73
N VAL A 244 -7.91 -36.10 -25.69
CA VAL A 244 -7.61 -36.61 -27.04
C VAL A 244 -6.25 -37.33 -27.11
N GLU A 245 -5.24 -36.87 -26.37
CA GLU A 245 -3.88 -37.46 -26.39
C GLU A 245 -3.67 -38.64 -25.41
N GLY A 246 -4.70 -38.99 -24.62
CA GLY A 246 -4.60 -40.00 -23.56
C GLY A 246 -3.80 -39.52 -22.34
N PRO A 247 -3.87 -40.24 -21.20
CA PRO A 247 -3.23 -39.79 -19.96
C PRO A 247 -1.70 -39.87 -20.09
N LYS A 248 -1.04 -38.71 -20.24
CA LYS A 248 0.40 -38.59 -19.95
C LYS A 248 0.58 -38.92 -18.48
N ARG A 249 1.43 -39.93 -18.18
CA ARG A 249 1.79 -40.30 -16.80
C ARG A 249 2.36 -39.04 -16.13
N LYS A 250 1.65 -38.50 -15.14
CA LYS A 250 2.23 -37.53 -14.21
C LYS A 250 3.41 -38.22 -13.54
N HIS A 251 4.61 -37.68 -13.73
CA HIS A 251 5.73 -38.05 -12.88
C HIS A 251 5.42 -37.37 -11.55
N ASP A 252 5.45 -38.12 -10.43
CA ASP A 252 5.15 -37.60 -9.08
C ASP A 252 6.21 -36.59 -8.55
N ASP A 253 7.01 -35.98 -9.44
CA ASP A 253 7.98 -34.91 -9.16
C ASP A 253 7.59 -33.57 -9.82
N ASP A 254 6.36 -33.46 -10.34
CA ASP A 254 5.83 -32.19 -10.85
C ASP A 254 5.27 -31.34 -9.69
N ASP A 255 6.16 -30.65 -8.97
CA ASP A 255 5.89 -29.25 -8.68
C ASP A 255 5.55 -28.62 -10.04
N ASP A 256 4.26 -28.51 -10.35
CA ASP A 256 3.73 -27.80 -11.52
C ASP A 256 3.99 -26.29 -11.32
N ASP A 257 5.28 -25.95 -11.32
CA ASP A 257 5.89 -24.62 -11.42
C ASP A 257 6.02 -24.25 -12.91
N SER A 258 5.09 -24.72 -13.74
CA SER A 258 4.80 -24.01 -14.97
C SER A 258 4.27 -22.64 -14.53
N PRO A 259 4.82 -21.51 -15.02
CA PRO A 259 4.37 -20.18 -14.62
C PRO A 259 3.02 -19.87 -15.28
N GLY A 260 2.00 -20.65 -14.95
CA GLY A 260 0.62 -20.38 -15.24
C GLY A 260 0.24 -19.11 -14.51
N SER A 261 -0.11 -18.07 -15.26
CA SER A 261 -0.66 -16.84 -14.71
C SER A 261 -1.83 -17.18 -13.78
N TYR A 262 -1.66 -16.94 -12.48
CA TYR A 262 -2.72 -17.09 -11.50
C TYR A 262 -3.39 -15.72 -11.31
N LEU A 263 -4.63 -15.59 -11.80
CA LEU A 263 -5.35 -14.32 -11.79
C LEU A 263 -4.53 -13.22 -12.48
N CYS A 264 -4.44 -12.05 -11.84
CA CYS A 264 -3.61 -10.95 -12.33
C CYS A 264 -2.31 -10.83 -11.52
N SER A 265 -1.80 -11.94 -10.99
CA SER A 265 -0.67 -11.93 -10.06
C SER A 265 0.59 -11.36 -10.71
N GLY A 266 1.15 -10.31 -10.11
CA GLY A 266 2.38 -9.68 -10.59
C GLY A 266 2.18 -8.65 -11.71
N TYR A 267 0.95 -8.40 -12.15
CA TYR A 267 0.66 -7.44 -13.22
C TYR A 267 0.48 -6.01 -12.72
N ASP A 268 0.62 -5.07 -13.66
CA ASP A 268 0.40 -3.65 -13.45
C ASP A 268 -0.96 -3.23 -14.01
N VAL A 269 -1.65 -2.35 -13.30
CA VAL A 269 -2.87 -1.72 -13.79
C VAL A 269 -2.64 -0.25 -14.02
N TYR A 270 -2.98 0.23 -15.21
CA TYR A 270 -3.07 1.64 -15.55
C TYR A 270 -4.55 2.00 -15.64
N VAL A 271 -4.98 3.04 -14.94
CA VAL A 271 -6.38 3.48 -14.94
C VAL A 271 -6.43 5.00 -14.97
N THR A 272 -7.35 5.57 -15.75
CA THR A 272 -7.41 7.04 -15.89
C THR A 272 -7.80 7.72 -14.58
N HIS A 273 -8.75 7.12 -13.86
CA HIS A 273 -9.34 7.63 -12.63
C HIS A 273 -9.04 6.73 -11.44
N GLU A 274 -8.95 7.32 -10.25
CA GLU A 274 -8.74 6.60 -9.00
C GLU A 274 -9.85 5.57 -8.75
N PRO A 275 -9.50 4.30 -8.50
CA PRO A 275 -10.47 3.23 -8.25
C PRO A 275 -11.31 3.48 -6.99
N CYS A 276 -12.63 3.28 -7.11
CA CYS A 276 -13.54 3.20 -5.97
C CYS A 276 -13.27 1.96 -5.10
N ALA A 277 -13.95 1.86 -3.94
CA ALA A 277 -13.79 0.75 -2.99
C ALA A 277 -13.92 -0.65 -3.63
N MET A 278 -14.93 -0.85 -4.48
CA MET A 278 -15.14 -2.12 -5.17
C MET A 278 -13.94 -2.47 -6.07
N CYS A 279 -13.53 -1.55 -6.94
CA CYS A 279 -12.43 -1.78 -7.87
C CYS A 279 -11.10 -1.98 -7.12
N ALA A 280 -10.83 -1.17 -6.10
CA ALA A 280 -9.64 -1.30 -5.26
C ALA A 280 -9.58 -2.68 -4.57
N MET A 281 -10.70 -3.16 -4.00
CA MET A 281 -10.75 -4.48 -3.37
C MET A 281 -10.65 -5.62 -4.40
N ALA A 282 -11.23 -5.46 -5.59
CA ALA A 282 -11.08 -6.43 -6.69
C ALA A 282 -9.62 -6.60 -7.11
N LEU A 283 -8.83 -5.53 -7.10
CA LEU A 283 -7.39 -5.57 -7.39
C LEU A 283 -6.60 -6.33 -6.31
N VAL A 284 -7.00 -6.20 -5.03
CA VAL A 284 -6.46 -7.03 -3.93
C VAL A 284 -6.74 -8.51 -4.20
N HIS A 285 -7.99 -8.86 -4.50
CA HIS A 285 -8.38 -10.24 -4.80
C HIS A 285 -7.71 -10.80 -6.05
N SER A 286 -7.40 -9.95 -7.03
CA SER A 286 -6.71 -10.32 -8.27
C SER A 286 -5.19 -10.41 -8.13
N ARG A 287 -4.64 -10.13 -6.94
CA ARG A 287 -3.20 -10.12 -6.63
C ARG A 287 -2.34 -9.22 -7.52
N ILE A 288 -2.91 -8.10 -7.95
CA ILE A 288 -2.17 -7.08 -8.71
C ILE A 288 -0.93 -6.62 -7.94
N SER A 289 0.13 -6.26 -8.67
CA SER A 289 1.39 -5.79 -8.10
C SER A 289 1.41 -4.27 -7.91
N ARG A 290 1.01 -3.53 -8.96
CA ARG A 290 1.06 -2.06 -8.98
C ARG A 290 -0.14 -1.48 -9.69
N VAL A 291 -0.58 -0.31 -9.23
CA VAL A 291 -1.67 0.47 -9.84
C VAL A 291 -1.19 1.89 -10.07
N PHE A 292 -1.41 2.39 -11.29
CA PHE A 292 -1.07 3.73 -11.74
C PHE A 292 -2.35 4.46 -12.10
N TYR A 293 -2.57 5.63 -11.49
CA TYR A 293 -3.71 6.47 -11.83
C TYR A 293 -3.35 7.96 -11.92
N SER A 294 -4.13 8.69 -12.72
CA SER A 294 -3.85 10.09 -13.04
C SER A 294 -4.80 11.07 -12.37
N ILE A 295 -6.09 10.74 -12.28
CA ILE A 295 -7.14 11.65 -11.81
C ILE A 295 -7.71 11.09 -10.50
N PRO A 296 -7.61 11.80 -9.36
CA PRO A 296 -8.29 11.38 -8.14
C PRO A 296 -9.81 11.39 -8.33
N THR A 297 -10.56 10.61 -7.54
CA THR A 297 -12.03 10.60 -7.60
C THR A 297 -12.59 10.81 -6.21
N GLU A 298 -13.78 11.41 -6.11
CA GLU A 298 -14.43 11.62 -4.82
C GLU A 298 -14.67 10.31 -4.07
N THR A 299 -14.93 9.22 -4.79
CA THR A 299 -15.12 7.87 -4.22
C THR A 299 -13.84 7.04 -4.15
N GLY A 300 -12.70 7.65 -4.45
CA GLY A 300 -11.40 7.00 -4.61
C GLY A 300 -10.89 6.35 -3.33
N CYS A 301 -10.44 5.11 -3.43
CA CYS A 301 -10.02 4.28 -2.30
C CYS A 301 -8.56 3.82 -2.36
N LEU A 302 -7.73 4.50 -3.18
CA LEU A 302 -6.28 4.32 -3.22
C LEU A 302 -5.51 5.51 -2.67
N GLY A 303 -6.18 6.57 -2.22
CA GLY A 303 -5.57 7.76 -1.64
C GLY A 303 -6.55 8.84 -1.22
N THR A 304 -7.73 8.96 -1.84
CA THR A 304 -8.69 10.05 -1.54
C THR A 304 -9.48 9.82 -0.25
N ILE A 305 -10.37 8.82 -0.19
CA ILE A 305 -11.13 8.49 1.03
C ILE A 305 -10.35 7.50 1.89
N TYR A 306 -9.79 6.47 1.25
CA TYR A 306 -9.15 5.35 1.93
C TYR A 306 -7.93 4.86 1.16
N LYS A 307 -7.16 3.96 1.77
CA LYS A 307 -5.95 3.37 1.18
C LYS A 307 -6.00 1.84 1.27
N ILE A 308 -7.01 1.25 0.62
CA ILE A 308 -7.32 -0.20 0.70
C ILE A 308 -6.08 -1.04 0.39
N HIS A 309 -5.31 -0.64 -0.63
CA HIS A 309 -4.10 -1.31 -1.07
C HIS A 309 -3.01 -1.50 -0.01
N SER A 310 -3.08 -0.74 1.09
CA SER A 310 -2.09 -0.70 2.16
C SER A 310 -2.66 -1.05 3.55
N HIS A 311 -3.90 -1.52 3.61
CA HIS A 311 -4.57 -1.77 4.89
C HIS A 311 -4.03 -3.03 5.58
N SER A 312 -3.52 -2.90 6.80
CA SER A 312 -2.78 -3.95 7.51
C SER A 312 -3.57 -5.22 7.85
N SER A 313 -4.90 -5.17 7.85
CA SER A 313 -5.75 -6.35 8.09
C SER A 313 -5.94 -7.23 6.84
N LEU A 314 -5.57 -6.73 5.66
CA LEU A 314 -5.64 -7.47 4.40
C LEU A 314 -4.38 -8.32 4.20
N ASN A 315 -4.57 -9.51 3.64
CA ASN A 315 -3.46 -10.45 3.41
C ASN A 315 -2.57 -10.07 2.21
N HIS A 316 -3.14 -9.40 1.19
CA HIS A 316 -2.42 -8.97 -0.01
C HIS A 316 -2.39 -7.45 -0.08
N HIS A 317 -1.24 -6.91 -0.48
CA HIS A 317 -1.03 -5.48 -0.68
C HIS A 317 -0.41 -5.24 -2.05
N TYR A 318 -0.66 -4.07 -2.62
CA TYR A 318 -0.08 -3.66 -3.88
C TYR A 318 0.35 -2.20 -3.81
N LYS A 319 1.26 -1.77 -4.67
CA LYS A 319 1.72 -0.39 -4.70
C LYS A 319 0.77 0.46 -5.55
N ALA A 320 0.38 1.63 -5.05
CA ALA A 320 -0.42 2.57 -5.82
C ALA A 320 0.41 3.83 -6.10
N PHE A 321 0.34 4.34 -7.32
CA PHE A 321 1.01 5.55 -7.76
C PHE A 321 -0.03 6.49 -8.36
N LYS A 322 -0.04 7.73 -7.87
CA LYS A 322 -0.97 8.78 -8.26
C LYS A 322 -0.26 9.86 -9.07
N ASN A 323 -1.04 10.76 -9.65
CA ASN A 323 -0.54 11.93 -10.39
C ASN A 323 0.29 11.54 -11.63
N VAL A 324 0.06 10.36 -12.21
CA VAL A 324 0.70 9.99 -13.47
C VAL A 324 0.23 10.97 -14.55
N LEU A 325 1.16 11.54 -15.32
CA LEU A 325 0.86 12.59 -16.32
C LEU A 325 0.25 13.88 -15.73
N LEU A 326 0.53 14.24 -14.46
CA LEU A 326 -0.11 15.38 -13.78
C LEU A 326 -0.13 16.68 -14.59
N ASN A 327 1.01 17.02 -15.21
CA ASN A 327 1.23 18.27 -15.96
C ASN A 327 1.08 18.09 -17.48
N ASP A 328 0.62 16.92 -17.93
CA ASP A 328 0.52 16.63 -19.35
C ASP A 328 -0.79 17.15 -19.94
N PRO A 329 -0.78 17.80 -21.12
CA PRO A 329 -2.00 18.27 -21.78
C PRO A 329 -2.96 17.14 -22.18
N VAL A 330 -2.48 15.89 -22.30
CA VAL A 330 -3.31 14.72 -22.59
C VAL A 330 -4.15 14.30 -21.37
N ARG A 331 -3.85 14.81 -20.17
CA ARG A 331 -4.65 14.54 -18.98
C ARG A 331 -5.98 15.28 -19.08
N THR A 332 -7.08 14.53 -19.20
CA THR A 332 -8.44 15.08 -19.15
C THR A 332 -8.60 15.89 -17.86
N PRO A 333 -9.24 17.08 -17.89
CA PRO A 333 -9.47 17.88 -16.69
C PRO A 333 -10.24 17.08 -15.64
N TYR A 334 -10.02 17.43 -14.36
CA TYR A 334 -10.78 16.88 -13.24
C TYR A 334 -12.28 17.14 -13.50
N LEU A 335 -13.05 16.07 -13.66
CA LEU A 335 -14.51 16.18 -13.77
C LEU A 335 -15.05 16.44 -12.37
N GLU A 336 -15.73 17.57 -12.18
CA GLU A 336 -16.58 17.77 -11.01
C GLU A 336 -17.73 16.77 -11.09
N PHE A 337 -17.88 15.91 -10.08
CA PHE A 337 -18.98 14.97 -10.01
C PHE A 337 -20.24 15.73 -9.58
N PRO A 338 -21.38 15.59 -10.28
CA PRO A 338 -22.65 15.97 -9.69
C PRO A 338 -22.91 15.08 -8.46
N ASP A 339 -23.47 15.67 -7.40
CA ASP A 339 -23.76 14.97 -6.14
C ASP A 339 -24.65 13.75 -6.46
N PRO A 340 -24.31 12.53 -6.00
CA PRO A 340 -25.12 11.34 -6.23
C PRO A 340 -26.56 11.46 -5.70
N LEU A 341 -26.88 12.49 -4.91
CA LEU A 341 -28.24 12.81 -4.46
C LEU A 341 -29.05 13.70 -5.42
N ASP A 342 -28.44 14.22 -6.49
CA ASP A 342 -29.08 15.08 -7.48
C ASP A 342 -29.69 14.30 -8.68
N ALA A 343 -29.75 12.96 -8.62
CA ALA A 343 -30.27 12.07 -9.66
C ALA A 343 -31.67 11.49 -9.35
#